data_AF-A0A1I0K706-F1
#
_entry.id   AF-A0A1I0K706-F1
#
_cell.length_a   1.000
_cell.length_b   1.000
_cell.length_c   1.000
_cell.angle_alpha   90.00
_cell.angle_beta   90.00
_cell.angle_gamma   90.00
#
_symmetry.space_group_name_H-M   'P 1'
#
loop_
_entity.id
_entity.type
_entity.pdbx_description
1 polymer ?
#
loop_
_entity_poly.entity_id
_entity_poly.type
_entity_poly.pdbx_seq_one_letter_code
_entity_poly.pdbx_strand_id
1 'polypeptide(L)' 'MEKKLPREEAWELLTEYTKTSALRKHALAVEAVMCHFARLNGEDEEVWGGGRWSAS' A
#
# COMPACT_ATOMS: atom_id res chain seq x y z
N MET A 1 -16.99 11.34 -8.66
CA MET A 1 -16.88 10.46 -7.47
C MET A 1 -15.53 9.78 -7.57
N GLU A 2 -14.59 10.12 -6.69
CA GLU A 2 -13.32 9.38 -6.59
C GLU A 2 -13.63 7.97 -6.11
N LYS A 3 -13.35 6.98 -6.97
CA LYS A 3 -13.48 5.57 -6.61
C LYS A 3 -12.18 5.16 -5.90
N LYS A 4 -12.14 5.25 -4.57
CA LYS A 4 -11.06 4.64 -3.78
C LYS A 4 -11.10 3.13 -4.03
N LEU A 5 -10.04 2.60 -4.64
CA LEU A 5 -9.88 1.16 -4.83
C LEU A 5 -9.59 0.52 -3.46
N PRO A 6 -10.34 -0.50 -3.03
CA PRO A 6 -10.04 -1.25 -1.81
C PRO A 6 -8.61 -1.79 -1.84
N ARG A 7 -7.94 -1.81 -0.68
CA ARG A 7 -6.54 -2.24 -0.59
C ARG A 7 -6.30 -3.66 -1.11
N GLU A 8 -7.25 -4.55 -0.87
CA GLU A 8 -7.23 -5.94 -1.34
C GLU A 8 -7.28 -6.00 -2.87
N GLU A 9 -8.21 -5.28 -3.49
CA GLU A 9 -8.33 -5.21 -4.95
C GLU A 9 -7.09 -4.57 -5.59
N ALA A 10 -6.49 -3.56 -4.93
CA ALA A 10 -5.21 -2.98 -5.34
C ALA A 10 -4.04 -3.99 -5.21
N TRP A 11 -4.06 -4.85 -4.19
CA TRP A 11 -3.05 -5.90 -4.01
C TRP A 11 -3.18 -7.00 -5.06
N GLU A 12 -4.41 -7.43 -5.33
CA GLU A 12 -4.70 -8.44 -6.36
C GLU A 12 -4.22 -7.94 -7.71
N LEU A 13 -4.58 -6.71 -8.09
CA LEU A 13 -4.11 -6.09 -9.32
C LEU A 13 -2.57 -5.99 -9.36
N LEU A 14 -1.94 -5.53 -8.29
CA LEU A 14 -0.47 -5.47 -8.22
C LEU A 14 0.17 -6.85 -8.40
N THR A 15 -0.35 -7.88 -7.72
CA THR A 15 0.19 -9.25 -7.76
C THR A 15 -0.14 -9.99 -9.05
N GLU A 16 -1.18 -9.56 -9.78
CA GLU A 16 -1.50 -9.99 -11.13
C GLU A 16 -0.36 -9.62 -12.09
N TYR A 17 0.12 -8.37 -12.07
CA TYR A 17 1.20 -7.93 -12.96
C TYR A 17 2.59 -8.21 -12.37
N THR A 18 2.70 -8.33 -11.05
CA THR A 18 3.96 -8.54 -10.35
C THR A 18 4.06 -9.98 -9.87
N LYS A 19 4.68 -10.86 -10.67
CA LYS A 19 4.77 -12.30 -10.39
C LYS A 19 5.90 -12.68 -9.43
N THR A 20 6.93 -11.86 -9.28
CA THR A 20 8.09 -12.22 -8.44
C THR A 20 7.90 -11.80 -6.99
N SER A 21 8.35 -12.66 -6.07
CA SER A 21 8.27 -12.40 -4.62
C SER A 21 9.14 -11.21 -4.19
N ALA A 22 10.25 -10.94 -4.88
CA ALA A 22 11.11 -9.79 -4.61
C ALA A 22 10.40 -8.46 -4.88
N LEU A 23 9.72 -8.32 -6.01
CA LEU A 23 8.99 -7.10 -6.35
C LEU A 23 7.76 -6.89 -5.46
N ARG A 24 7.08 -7.97 -5.05
CA ARG A 24 5.99 -7.89 -4.06
C ARG A 24 6.48 -7.39 -2.71
N LYS A 25 7.62 -7.89 -2.22
CA LYS A 25 8.25 -7.39 -0.99
C LYS A 25 8.68 -5.93 -1.13
N HIS A 26 9.18 -5.52 -2.29
CA HIS A 26 9.49 -4.13 -2.56
C HIS A 26 8.26 -3.23 -2.47
N ALA A 27 7.13 -3.64 -3.07
CA ALA A 27 5.88 -2.89 -2.98
C ALA A 27 5.39 -2.72 -1.53
N LEU A 28 5.47 -3.77 -0.70
CA LEU A 28 5.14 -3.70 0.73
C LEU A 28 6.07 -2.75 1.50
N ALA A 29 7.36 -2.75 1.17
CA ALA A 29 8.31 -1.82 1.79
C ALA A 29 8.01 -0.37 1.40
N VAL A 30 7.70 -0.11 0.12
CA VAL A 30 7.30 1.23 -0.35
C VAL A 30 6.05 1.70 0.37
N GLU A 31 5.04 0.85 0.51
CA GLU A 31 3.81 1.17 1.24
C GLU A 31 4.05 1.54 2.70
N ALA A 32 4.87 0.75 3.42
CA ALA A 32 5.23 1.05 4.79
C ALA A 32 5.98 2.39 4.93
N VAL A 33 6.86 2.69 3.97
CA VAL A 33 7.59 3.96 3.90
C VAL A 33 6.65 5.13 3.61
N MET A 34 5.69 4.98 2.69
CA MET A 34 4.69 6.02 2.42
C MET A 34 3.77 6.27 3.63
N CYS A 35 3.34 5.21 4.33
CA CYS A 35 2.64 5.33 5.62
C CYS A 35 3.44 6.15 6.64
N HIS A 36 4.74 5.88 6.76
CA HIS A 36 5.60 6.60 7.68
C HIS A 36 5.74 8.08 7.34
N PHE A 37 5.97 8.40 6.06
CA PHE A 37 6.05 9.79 5.61
C PHE A 37 4.72 10.54 5.74
N ALA A 38 3.59 9.86 5.54
CA ALA A 38 2.28 10.46 5.76
C ALA A 38 2.13 10.94 7.21
N ARG A 39 2.49 10.09 8.20
CA ARG A 39 2.48 10.47 9.62
C ARG A 39 3.39 11.66 9.92
N LEU A 40 4.60 11.66 9.35
CA LEU A 40 5.56 12.75 9.57
C LEU A 40 5.05 14.08 9.00
N ASN A 41 4.31 14.03 7.90
CA ASN A 41 3.78 15.22 7.22
C ASN A 41 2.37 15.63 7.69
N GLY A 42 1.76 14.88 8.62
CA GLY A 42 0.39 15.14 9.08
C GLY A 42 -0.68 14.80 8.03
N GLU A 43 -0.34 13.93 7.09
CA GLU A 43 -1.15 13.48 5.97
C GLU A 43 -1.86 12.14 6.28
N ASP A 44 -2.85 11.78 5.46
CA ASP A 44 -3.67 10.59 5.67
C ASP A 44 -2.94 9.28 5.25
N GLU A 45 -2.71 8.39 6.22
CA GLU A 45 -2.04 7.10 5.99
C GLU A 45 -2.78 6.17 5.01
N GLU A 46 -4.11 6.22 4.95
CA GLU A 46 -4.88 5.42 3.98
C GLU A 46 -4.73 5.94 2.56
N VAL A 47 -4.56 7.26 2.39
CA VAL A 47 -4.32 7.87 1.08
C VAL A 47 -2.92 7.54 0.58
N TRP A 48 -1.91 7.65 1.44
CA TRP A 48 -0.51 7.54 1.05
C TRP A 48 0.06 6.12 1.14
N GLY A 49 -0.40 5.33 2.11
CA GLY A 49 0.15 4.01 2.40
C GLY A 49 -0.89 2.89 2.47
N GLY A 50 -2.09 3.08 1.92
CA GLY A 50 -3.00 1.97 1.60
C GLY A 50 -3.65 1.24 2.78
N GLY A 51 -3.58 1.78 4.00
CA GLY A 51 -4.24 1.19 5.16
C GLY A 51 -3.36 0.20 5.93
N ARG A 52 -3.38 0.37 7.24
CA ARG A 52 -2.52 -0.31 8.23
C ARG A 52 -2.67 -1.83 8.11
N TRP A 53 -1.66 -2.51 7.59
CA TRP A 53 -1.50 -3.95 7.73
C TRP A 53 -1.41 -4.28 9.22
N SER A 54 -2.50 -4.76 9.81
CA SER A 54 -2.41 -5.48 11.08
C SER A 54 -1.71 -6.80 10.75
N ALA A 55 -0.39 -6.82 10.94
CA ALA A 55 0.35 -8.06 11.06
C ALA A 55 -0.28 -8.85 12.21
N SER A 56 -1.03 -9.88 11.86
CA SER A 56 -1.53 -10.92 12.76
C SER A 56 -1.10 -12.26 12.18
#